data_AF-A0A510L6C7-F1
#
_entry.id   AF-A0A510L6C7-F1
#
_cell.length_a   1.000
_cell.length_b   1.000
_cell.length_c   1.000
_cell.angle_alpha   90.00
_cell.angle_beta   90.00
_cell.angle_gamma   90.00
#
_symmetry.space_group_name_H-M   'P 1'
#
loop_
_entity.id
_entity.type
_entity.pdbx_description
1 polymer ?
#
loop_
_entity_poly.entity_id
_entity_poly.type
_entity_poly.pdbx_seq_one_letter_code
_entity_poly.pdbx_strand_id
1 'polypeptide(L)'
;MIQEKIRYTKTGKRIEVYEFKAKLHQKVVMSKNQFEEHIFPKHPEISLEIIKEVLGNPDFVTKQSKSRKEHFYQKKIEKLNYFVVISQHKNVKNLRFVLTAFMAKDINF
;
A
#
# COMPACT_ATOMS: atom_id res chain seq x y z
N MET A 1 -8.91 -4.56 11.37
CA MET A 1 -8.44 -5.94 11.25
C MET A 1 -7.77 -6.10 9.90
N ILE A 2 -6.51 -6.53 9.83
CA ILE A 2 -5.88 -6.94 8.56
C ILE A 2 -6.51 -8.28 8.22
N GLN A 3 -7.05 -8.43 7.01
CA GLN A 3 -7.69 -9.67 6.61
C GLN A 3 -6.83 -10.36 5.57
N GLU A 4 -6.28 -11.52 5.94
CA GLU A 4 -5.68 -12.44 4.98
C GLU A 4 -6.77 -13.12 4.17
N LYS A 5 -6.58 -13.17 2.84
CA LYS A 5 -7.48 -13.85 1.93
C LYS A 5 -6.71 -14.58 0.86
N ILE A 6 -7.36 -15.61 0.32
CA ILE A 6 -6.95 -16.25 -0.91
C ILE A 6 -7.71 -15.60 -2.06
N ARG A 7 -6.99 -15.25 -3.12
CA ARG A 7 -7.55 -14.79 -4.40
C ARG A 7 -7.01 -15.63 -5.54
N TYR A 8 -7.70 -15.58 -6.67
CA TYR A 8 -7.30 -16.28 -7.88
C TYR A 8 -7.05 -15.25 -9.00
N THR A 9 -5.98 -15.45 -9.76
CA THR A 9 -5.75 -14.71 -11.00
C THR A 9 -6.76 -15.13 -12.07
N LYS A 10 -6.79 -14.40 -13.19
CA LYS A 10 -7.55 -14.82 -14.39
C LYS A 10 -7.14 -16.21 -14.90
N THR A 11 -5.90 -16.63 -14.64
CA THR A 11 -5.38 -17.96 -15.03
C THR A 11 -5.66 -19.04 -13.98
N GLY A 12 -6.40 -18.74 -12.91
CA GLY A 12 -6.69 -19.68 -11.83
C GLY A 12 -5.55 -19.87 -10.82
N LYS A 13 -4.44 -19.11 -10.96
CA LYS A 13 -3.34 -19.19 -9.99
C LYS A 13 -3.79 -18.63 -8.64
N ARG A 14 -3.61 -19.43 -7.59
CA ARG A 14 -3.86 -19.04 -6.20
C ARG A 14 -2.83 -18.00 -5.75
N ILE A 15 -3.29 -16.92 -5.12
CA ILE A 15 -2.48 -15.84 -4.55
C ILE A 15 -3.01 -15.52 -3.16
N GLU A 16 -2.11 -15.47 -2.19
CA GLU A 16 -2.42 -14.99 -0.85
C GLU A 16 -2.26 -13.47 -0.78
N VAL A 17 -3.24 -12.79 -0.21
CA VAL A 17 -3.29 -11.34 -0.16
C VAL A 17 -3.68 -10.82 1.23
N TYR A 18 -3.15 -9.66 1.57
CA TYR A 18 -3.63 -8.80 2.65
C TYR A 18 -4.63 -7.80 2.08
N GLU A 19 -5.80 -7.65 2.72
CA GLU A 19 -6.77 -6.60 2.39
C GLU A 19 -6.73 -5.45 3.42
N PHE A 20 -6.72 -4.23 2.91
CA PHE A 20 -6.73 -2.99 3.68
C PHE A 20 -7.89 -2.09 3.25
N LYS A 21 -8.40 -1.29 4.19
CA LYS A 21 -9.26 -0.15 3.90
C LYS A 21 -8.40 1.11 3.88
N ALA A 22 -8.52 1.92 2.83
CA ALA A 22 -7.82 3.20 2.77
C ALA A 22 -8.80 4.37 2.80
N LYS A 23 -8.35 5.53 3.30
CA LYS A 23 -9.16 6.74 3.48
C LYS A 23 -9.88 7.17 2.20
N LEU A 24 -9.13 7.31 1.09
CA LEU A 24 -9.70 7.66 -0.22
C LEU A 24 -10.21 6.45 -1.01
N HIS A 25 -9.56 5.29 -0.88
CA HIS A 25 -9.86 4.10 -1.67
C HIS A 25 -10.38 2.99 -0.76
N GLN A 26 -11.67 2.68 -0.88
CA GLN A 26 -12.36 1.76 0.03
C GLN A 26 -11.70 0.39 0.16
N LYS A 27 -11.06 -0.12 -0.91
CA LYS A 27 -10.41 -1.43 -0.91
C LYS A 27 -9.03 -1.39 -1.59
N VAL A 28 -8.02 -1.72 -0.80
CA VAL A 28 -6.62 -1.89 -1.24
C VAL A 28 -6.19 -3.32 -0.93
N VAL A 29 -5.43 -3.94 -1.83
CA VAL A 29 -4.86 -5.27 -1.61
C VAL A 29 -3.36 -5.29 -1.85
N MET A 30 -2.67 -6.20 -1.19
CA MET A 30 -1.25 -6.47 -1.37
C MET A 30 -1.05 -7.98 -1.37
N SER A 31 -0.30 -8.54 -2.32
CA SER A 31 0.06 -9.97 -2.23
C SER A 31 1.05 -10.19 -1.10
N LYS A 32 1.03 -11.38 -0.49
CA LYS A 32 2.01 -11.75 0.53
C LYS A 32 3.44 -11.65 0.01
N ASN A 33 3.70 -12.19 -1.19
CA ASN A 33 5.00 -12.10 -1.84
C ASN A 33 5.45 -10.64 -2.03
N GLN A 34 4.54 -9.70 -2.33
CA GLN A 34 4.93 -8.29 -2.44
C GLN A 34 5.46 -7.73 -1.11
N PHE A 35 4.89 -8.17 0.01
CA PHE A 35 5.39 -7.80 1.32
C PHE A 35 6.70 -8.52 1.64
N GLU A 36 6.70 -9.85 1.57
CA GLU A 36 7.78 -10.71 2.05
C GLU A 36 9.04 -10.66 1.17
N GLU A 37 8.90 -10.53 -0.14
CA GLU A 37 10.03 -10.59 -1.08
C GLU A 37 10.48 -9.21 -1.57
N HIS A 38 9.67 -8.16 -1.41
CA HIS A 38 9.98 -6.82 -1.93
C HIS A 38 10.01 -5.73 -0.88
N ILE A 39 8.91 -5.53 -0.13
CA ILE A 39 8.81 -4.41 0.82
C ILE A 39 9.66 -4.69 2.04
N PHE A 40 9.42 -5.80 2.74
CA PHE A 40 10.08 -6.10 4.00
C PHE A 40 11.61 -6.26 3.88
N PRO A 41 12.17 -6.93 2.85
CA PRO A 41 13.62 -7.04 2.72
C PRO A 41 14.33 -5.71 2.44
N LYS A 42 13.67 -4.76 1.77
CA LYS A 42 14.26 -3.46 1.42
C LYS A 42 13.97 -2.38 2.47
N HIS A 43 12.85 -2.51 3.16
CA HIS A 43 12.29 -1.58 4.10
C HIS A 43 11.80 -2.33 5.34
N PRO A 44 12.71 -2.90 6.15
CA PRO A 44 12.36 -3.70 7.34
C PRO A 44 11.59 -2.91 8.40
N GLU A 45 11.67 -1.57 8.35
CA GLU A 45 10.89 -0.66 9.17
C GLU A 45 9.39 -0.60 8.80
N ILE A 46 9.00 -1.20 7.67
CA ILE A 46 7.62 -1.23 7.21
C ILE A 46 6.94 -2.52 7.64
N SER A 47 6.06 -2.42 8.63
CA SER A 47 5.17 -3.50 9.03
C SER A 47 3.80 -3.40 8.36
N LEU A 48 3.01 -4.48 8.44
CA LEU A 48 1.63 -4.48 7.95
C LEU A 48 0.74 -3.49 8.71
N GLU A 49 1.03 -3.26 9.99
CA GLU A 49 0.37 -2.26 10.84
C GLU A 49 0.66 -0.85 10.36
N ILE A 50 1.92 -0.55 10.00
CA ILE A 50 2.28 0.75 9.42
C ILE A 50 1.57 0.97 8.10
N ILE A 51 1.55 -0.04 7.20
CA ILE A 51 0.82 0.07 5.93
C ILE A 51 -0.66 0.34 6.19
N LYS A 52 -1.28 -0.38 7.12
CA LYS A 52 -2.67 -0.19 7.51
C LYS A 52 -2.91 1.22 8.05
N GLU A 53 -2.04 1.74 8.92
CA GLU A 53 -2.17 3.05 9.54
C GLU A 53 -2.02 4.17 8.50
N VAL A 54 -1.02 4.07 7.62
CA VAL A 54 -0.79 5.03 6.53
C VAL A 54 -1.97 5.04 5.55
N LEU A 55 -2.53 3.88 5.21
CA LEU A 55 -3.68 3.81 4.32
C LEU A 55 -4.97 4.32 4.98
N GLY A 56 -5.22 3.95 6.23
CA GLY A 56 -6.46 4.25 6.95
C GLY A 56 -6.56 5.70 7.42
N ASN A 57 -5.44 6.28 7.87
CA ASN A 57 -5.38 7.64 8.37
C ASN A 57 -4.11 8.37 7.89
N PRO A 58 -3.98 8.62 6.57
CA PRO A 58 -2.87 9.40 6.03
C PRO A 58 -3.00 10.89 6.40
N ASP A 59 -1.85 11.52 6.57
CA ASP A 59 -1.74 12.98 6.64
C ASP A 59 -1.90 13.60 5.26
N PHE A 60 -1.32 12.96 4.24
CA PHE A 60 -1.40 13.41 2.86
C PHE A 60 -1.64 12.26 1.90
N VAL A 61 -2.44 12.52 0.86
CA VAL A 61 -2.60 11.61 -0.28
C VAL A 61 -2.41 12.42 -1.55
N THR A 62 -1.49 12.00 -2.42
CA THR A 62 -1.26 12.71 -3.68
C THR A 62 -2.52 12.71 -4.54
N LYS A 63 -2.81 13.85 -5.18
CA LYS A 63 -3.91 13.96 -6.14
C LYS A 63 -3.67 13.06 -7.35
N GLN A 64 -4.74 12.44 -7.83
CA GLN A 64 -4.72 11.68 -9.09
C GLN A 64 -4.32 12.61 -10.24
N SER A 65 -3.39 12.17 -11.09
CA SER A 65 -3.09 12.86 -12.35
C SER A 65 -3.61 12.06 -13.55
N LYS A 66 -3.81 12.73 -14.69
CA LYS A 66 -4.24 12.07 -15.94
C LYS A 66 -3.18 11.09 -16.46
N SER A 67 -1.90 11.36 -16.21
CA SER A 67 -0.76 10.55 -16.66
C SER A 67 -0.30 9.50 -15.65
N ARG A 68 -0.45 9.75 -14.34
CA ARG A 68 0.01 8.87 -13.26
C ARG A 68 -1.20 8.28 -12.53
N LYS A 69 -1.32 6.95 -12.63
CA LYS A 69 -2.40 6.18 -11.98
C LYS A 69 -2.10 5.80 -10.53
N GLU A 70 -0.93 6.18 -10.05
CA GLU A 70 -0.43 5.92 -8.71
C GLU A 70 -0.91 6.98 -7.73
N HIS A 71 -1.11 6.57 -6.49
CA HIS A 71 -1.35 7.45 -5.36
C HIS A 71 -0.34 7.12 -4.27
N PHE A 72 0.25 8.17 -3.70
CA PHE A 72 1.14 8.08 -2.56
C PHE A 72 0.34 8.49 -1.33
N TYR A 73 0.21 7.56 -0.40
CA TYR A 73 -0.29 7.82 0.94
C TYR A 73 0.91 8.10 1.82
N GLN A 74 0.88 9.22 2.52
CA GLN A 74 1.94 9.63 3.42
C GLN A 74 1.40 9.80 4.83
N LYS A 75 2.16 9.33 5.80
CA LYS A 75 1.93 9.61 7.22
C LYS A 75 3.25 9.86 7.93
N LYS A 76 3.31 10.92 8.73
CA LYS A 76 4.40 11.18 9.65
C LYS A 76 4.09 10.51 10.99
N ILE A 77 4.98 9.65 11.44
CA ILE A 77 4.93 9.05 12.76
C ILE A 77 6.26 9.40 13.42
N GLU A 78 6.18 10.19 14.49
CA GLU A 78 7.34 10.80 15.15
C GLU A 78 8.23 11.60 14.17
N LYS A 79 9.48 11.17 13.96
CA LYS A 79 10.47 11.82 13.08
C LYS A 79 10.61 11.12 11.71
N LEU A 80 9.72 10.17 11.41
CA LEU A 80 9.79 9.34 10.20
C LEU A 80 8.57 9.60 9.31
N ASN A 81 8.82 9.73 8.02
CA ASN A 81 7.78 9.82 7.00
C ASN A 81 7.60 8.46 6.35
N TYR A 82 6.40 7.92 6.44
CA TYR A 82 6.03 6.63 5.85
C TYR A 82 5.22 6.87 4.59
N PHE A 83 5.56 6.12 3.55
CA PHE A 83 4.92 6.19 2.25
C PHE A 83 4.37 4.82 1.86
N VAL A 84 3.12 4.78 1.41
CA VAL A 84 2.51 3.61 0.76
C VAL A 84 2.05 4.03 -0.64
N VAL A 85 2.63 3.38 -1.64
CA VAL A 85 2.31 3.64 -3.05
C VAL A 85 1.30 2.61 -3.51
N ILE A 86 0.15 3.09 -3.99
CA ILE A 86 -0.89 2.23 -4.53
C ILE A 86 -1.20 2.60 -5.98
N SER A 87 -1.63 1.62 -6.76
CA SER A 87 -2.03 1.84 -8.15
C SER A 87 -3.35 1.15 -8.50
N GLN A 88 -3.98 1.65 -9.56
CA GLN A 88 -5.12 0.99 -10.19
C GLN A 88 -4.65 0.05 -11.31
N HIS A 89 -5.16 -1.19 -11.31
CA HIS A 89 -5.06 -2.05 -12.47
C HIS A 89 -6.13 -1.67 -13.51
N LYS A 90 -5.76 -1.58 -14.80
CA LYS A 90 -6.65 -1.12 -15.90
C LYS A 90 -8.02 -1.82 -15.92
N ASN A 91 -8.05 -3.10 -15.55
CA ASN A 91 -9.23 -3.97 -15.67
C ASN A 91 -9.97 -4.24 -14.34
N VAL A 92 -9.57 -3.62 -13.23
CA VAL A 92 -10.23 -3.84 -11.94
C VAL A 92 -10.68 -2.49 -11.37
N LYS A 93 -11.99 -2.24 -11.45
CA LYS A 93 -12.59 -1.04 -10.86
C LYS A 93 -12.63 -1.18 -9.34
N ASN A 94 -12.53 -0.04 -8.64
CA ASN A 94 -12.68 0.07 -7.19
C ASN A 94 -11.73 -0.81 -6.34
N LEU A 95 -10.67 -1.33 -6.96
CA LEU A 95 -9.60 -2.04 -6.30
C LEU A 95 -8.29 -1.32 -6.56
N ARG A 96 -7.47 -1.20 -5.53
CA ARG A 96 -6.10 -0.71 -5.62
C ARG A 96 -5.15 -1.78 -5.14
N PHE A 97 -3.94 -1.71 -5.66
CA PHE A 97 -2.85 -2.64 -5.33
C PHE A 97 -1.72 -1.85 -4.72
N VAL A 98 -1.21 -2.30 -3.57
CA VAL A 98 0.06 -1.78 -3.04
C VAL A 98 1.17 -2.20 -3.99
N LEU A 99 1.90 -1.21 -4.50
CA LEU A 99 3.09 -1.43 -5.32
C LEU A 99 4.34 -1.49 -4.46
N THR A 100 4.48 -0.57 -3.53
CA THR A 100 5.61 -0.53 -2.60
C THR A 100 5.26 0.31 -1.39
N ALA A 101 6.06 0.19 -0.34
CA ALA A 101 6.00 1.02 0.84
C ALA A 101 7.41 1.22 1.38
N PHE A 102 7.72 2.42 1.85
CA PHE A 102 9.06 2.79 2.30
C PHE A 102 9.00 3.92 3.33
N MET A 103 10.07 4.07 4.09
CA MET A 103 10.27 5.19 5.00
C MET A 103 11.32 6.16 4.44
N ALA A 104 11.11 7.44 4.71
CA ALA A 104 12.14 8.47 4.59
C ALA A 104 12.32 9.16 5.95
N LYS A 105 13.57 9.33 6.35
CA LYS A 105 13.90 10.17 7.51
C LYS A 105 13.53 11.61 7.17
N ASP A 106 12.97 12.33 8.13
CA ASP A 106 12.80 13.76 7.99
C ASP A 106 14.20 14.40 8.15
N ILE A 107 14.85 14.75 7.04
CA ILE A 107 16.24 15.29 7.04
C ILE A 107 16.25 16.79 7.40
N ASN A 108 15.09 17.40 7.63
CA ASN A 108 14.99 18.80 8.02
C ASN A 108 14.93 18.96 9.55
N PHE A 109 16.09 18.86 10.22
CA PHE A 109 16.40 19.58 11.47
C PHE A 109 17.91 19.80 11.59
#